data_AF-A0A383A568-F1
#
_entry.id   AF-A0A383A568-F1
#
_cell.length_a   1.000
_cell.length_b   1.000
_cell.length_c   1.000
_cell.angle_alpha   90.00
_cell.angle_beta   90.00
_cell.angle_gamma   90.00
#
_symmetry.space_group_name_H-M   'P 1'
#
loop_
_entity.id
_entity.type
_entity.pdbx_description
1 polymer ?
#
loop_
_entity_poly.entity_id
_entity_poly.type
_entity_poly.pdbx_seq_one_letter_code
_entity_poly.pdbx_strand_id
1 'polypeptide(L)'
;RTAQHLYEEGYITYMRTDSVSLSNEAIQASRNVIGARYGNDYLPEKPRTFKTKVKNAQEAHEAIRPAGSSFKAPDELKGILADSEWKLYDLIWKRTLASQMKSAKLQMTKVDITDGSAHFEAKGKVIKFPGFLKVYVEDIDDPNQDRDDHENVLPALIEGMDLIGNLFNPKQHFTKPSPRYTEASLVKELENLGIGRPSTYAAIMGNIQKRGYVRKVKGALIPTFTAYAVVQFLERYFTDMVNLQFTANLEDT
;
A
#
# COMPACT_ATOMS: atom_id res chain seq x y z
N ARG A 1 -17.67 6.40 -2.51
CA ARG A 1 -19.08 6.02 -2.20
C ARG A 1 -19.12 5.02 -1.05
N THR A 2 -18.49 3.86 -1.17
CA THR A 2 -18.44 2.84 -0.10
C THR A 2 -17.95 3.38 1.24
N ALA A 3 -16.79 4.07 1.27
CA ALA A 3 -16.27 4.68 2.49
C ALA A 3 -17.19 5.78 3.08
N GLN A 4 -17.91 6.50 2.22
CA GLN A 4 -18.86 7.53 2.66
C GLN A 4 -20.01 6.88 3.46
N HIS A 5 -20.59 5.80 2.93
CA HIS A 5 -21.68 5.10 3.59
C HIS A 5 -21.22 4.46 4.91
N LEU A 6 -20.03 3.83 4.93
CA LEU A 6 -19.44 3.32 6.18
C LEU A 6 -19.24 4.41 7.24
N TYR A 7 -18.90 5.64 6.84
CA TYR A 7 -18.76 6.77 7.76
C TYR A 7 -20.13 7.26 8.25
N GLU A 8 -21.09 7.46 7.35
CA GLU A 8 -22.45 7.94 7.66
C GLU A 8 -23.20 6.99 8.61
N GLU A 9 -22.99 5.69 8.43
CA GLU A 9 -23.55 4.64 9.29
C GLU A 9 -22.72 4.37 10.56
N GLY A 10 -21.65 5.14 10.79
CA GLY A 10 -20.86 5.10 12.02
C GLY A 10 -19.96 3.86 12.17
N TYR A 11 -19.56 3.22 11.08
CA TYR A 11 -18.62 2.09 11.11
C TYR A 11 -17.15 2.52 11.07
N ILE A 12 -16.82 3.62 10.40
CA ILE A 12 -15.44 4.12 10.28
C ILE A 12 -15.37 5.63 10.60
N THR A 13 -14.16 6.12 10.87
CA THR A 13 -13.86 7.55 10.96
C THR A 13 -13.93 8.23 9.58
N TYR A 14 -13.88 9.57 9.58
CA TYR A 14 -14.01 10.35 8.35
C TYR A 14 -12.91 10.00 7.33
N MET A 15 -13.32 9.61 6.12
CA MET A 15 -12.46 9.00 5.10
C MET A 15 -11.65 9.99 4.25
N ARG A 16 -11.84 11.30 4.42
CA ARG A 16 -11.07 12.32 3.70
C ARG A 16 -10.07 12.94 4.68
N THR A 17 -8.99 12.22 4.89
CA THR A 17 -7.92 12.61 5.81
C THR A 17 -6.57 12.22 5.23
N ASP A 18 -5.57 13.04 5.51
CA ASP A 18 -4.14 12.81 5.31
C ASP A 18 -3.45 12.40 6.63
N SER A 19 -4.22 12.28 7.71
CA SER A 19 -3.74 11.84 9.02
C SER A 19 -3.54 10.34 9.03
N VAL A 20 -2.39 9.92 9.56
CA VAL A 20 -2.13 8.52 9.93
C VAL A 20 -2.15 8.32 11.45
N SER A 21 -2.51 9.34 12.20
CA SER A 21 -2.54 9.31 13.65
C SER A 21 -3.75 8.54 14.18
N LEU A 22 -3.57 7.84 15.30
CA LEU A 22 -4.65 7.20 16.04
C LEU A 22 -4.78 7.86 17.41
N SER A 23 -6.02 8.06 17.84
CA SER A 23 -6.37 8.44 19.21
C SER A 23 -5.94 7.36 20.21
N ASN A 24 -5.75 7.76 21.47
CA ASN A 24 -5.43 6.81 22.54
C ASN A 24 -6.52 5.73 22.70
N GLU A 25 -7.78 6.11 22.49
CA GLU A 25 -8.92 5.19 22.52
C GLU A 25 -8.81 4.14 21.40
N ALA A 26 -8.53 4.56 20.17
CA ALA A 26 -8.35 3.65 19.04
C ALA A 26 -7.13 2.72 19.19
N ILE A 27 -6.03 3.26 19.76
CA ILE A 27 -4.84 2.47 20.11
C ILE A 27 -5.22 1.38 21.12
N GLN A 28 -5.95 1.73 22.18
CA GLN A 28 -6.35 0.77 23.20
C GLN A 28 -7.33 -0.27 22.66
N ALA A 29 -8.32 0.15 21.84
CA ALA A 29 -9.24 -0.75 21.16
C ALA A 29 -8.49 -1.76 20.27
N SER A 30 -7.52 -1.28 19.49
CA SER A 30 -6.67 -2.15 18.66
C SER A 30 -5.90 -3.16 19.50
N ARG A 31 -5.26 -2.71 20.59
CA ARG A 31 -4.48 -3.57 21.49
C ARG A 31 -5.34 -4.63 22.17
N ASN A 32 -6.55 -4.27 22.60
CA ASN A 32 -7.50 -5.21 23.20
C ASN A 32 -7.87 -6.33 22.22
N VAL A 33 -8.22 -5.96 20.98
CA VAL A 33 -8.55 -6.94 19.92
C VAL A 33 -7.34 -7.82 19.60
N ILE A 34 -6.14 -7.25 19.52
CA ILE A 34 -4.91 -8.02 19.24
C ILE A 34 -4.62 -9.02 20.35
N GLY A 35 -4.67 -8.58 21.62
CA GLY A 35 -4.45 -9.43 22.77
C GLY A 35 -5.45 -10.58 22.84
N ALA A 36 -6.73 -10.30 22.60
CA ALA A 36 -7.79 -11.30 22.62
C ALA A 36 -7.72 -12.31 21.46
N ARG A 37 -7.41 -11.85 20.23
CA ARG A 37 -7.52 -12.69 19.02
C ARG A 37 -6.20 -13.32 18.57
N TYR A 38 -5.07 -12.64 18.80
CA TYR A 38 -3.75 -13.08 18.33
C TYR A 38 -2.78 -13.41 19.47
N GLY A 39 -3.09 -12.96 20.70
CA GLY A 39 -2.28 -13.19 21.90
C GLY A 39 -1.25 -12.10 22.16
N ASN A 40 -0.80 -12.03 23.42
CA ASN A 40 0.13 -10.99 23.91
C ASN A 40 1.49 -11.01 23.19
N ASP A 41 1.88 -12.13 22.59
CA ASP A 41 3.11 -12.21 21.79
C ASP A 41 3.10 -11.31 20.56
N TYR A 42 1.92 -10.93 20.06
CA TYR A 42 1.76 -10.00 18.94
C TYR A 42 1.64 -8.53 19.36
N LEU A 43 1.57 -8.24 20.67
CA LEU A 43 1.50 -6.88 21.21
C LEU A 43 2.89 -6.30 21.48
N PRO A 44 3.25 -5.15 20.86
CA PRO A 44 4.42 -4.39 21.28
C PRO A 44 4.27 -3.94 22.74
N GLU A 45 5.40 -3.86 23.45
CA GLU A 45 5.45 -3.42 24.85
C GLU A 45 4.83 -2.02 25.00
N LYS A 46 5.22 -1.10 24.12
CA LYS A 46 4.68 0.27 24.05
C LYS A 46 3.79 0.44 22.82
N PRO A 47 2.72 1.26 22.90
CA PRO A 47 1.93 1.63 21.74
C PRO A 47 2.76 2.20 20.61
N ARG A 48 2.35 1.96 19.36
CA ARG A 48 2.98 2.56 18.18
C ARG A 48 2.25 3.84 17.82
N THR A 49 3.00 4.92 17.65
CA THR A 49 2.46 6.21 17.22
C THR A 49 2.98 6.52 15.82
N PHE A 50 2.06 6.90 14.92
CA PHE A 50 2.37 7.34 13.57
C PHE A 50 1.97 8.80 13.44
N LYS A 51 2.80 9.57 12.73
CA LYS A 51 2.57 10.99 12.45
C LYS A 51 2.69 11.22 10.96
N THR A 52 1.80 12.06 10.43
CA THR A 52 1.85 12.50 9.04
C THR A 52 3.11 13.31 8.80
N LYS A 53 3.76 13.10 7.65
CA LYS A 53 4.98 13.83 7.25
C LYS A 53 4.68 15.03 6.33
N VAL A 54 3.45 15.16 5.87
CA VAL A 54 3.00 16.21 4.95
C VAL A 54 2.91 17.53 5.72
N LYS A 55 3.64 18.56 5.28
CA LYS A 55 3.76 19.85 5.98
C LYS A 55 2.44 20.63 6.09
N ASN A 56 1.53 20.44 5.15
CA ASN A 56 0.23 21.12 5.08
C ASN A 56 -0.93 20.15 5.29
N ALA A 57 -0.72 19.12 6.11
CA ALA A 57 -1.78 18.19 6.43
C ALA A 57 -2.95 18.94 7.10
N GLN A 58 -4.18 18.57 6.78
CA GLN A 58 -5.36 19.03 7.54
C GLN A 58 -5.36 18.29 8.90
N GLU A 59 -4.44 18.69 9.79
CA GLU A 59 -4.06 18.00 11.05
C GLU A 59 -5.19 17.84 12.09
N ALA A 60 -6.41 18.26 11.79
CA ALA A 60 -7.56 18.16 12.71
C ALA A 60 -8.25 16.78 12.69
N HIS A 61 -7.76 15.82 11.91
CA HIS A 61 -8.43 14.53 11.72
C HIS A 61 -7.57 13.34 12.18
N GLU A 62 -8.25 12.25 12.54
CA GLU A 62 -7.65 10.96 12.84
C GLU A 62 -7.57 10.11 11.57
N ALA A 63 -6.71 9.09 11.54
CA ALA A 63 -6.65 8.11 10.47
C ALA A 63 -8.01 7.44 10.20
N ILE A 64 -8.15 6.91 8.98
CA ILE A 64 -9.29 6.05 8.61
C ILE A 64 -9.16 4.73 9.37
N ARG A 65 -10.07 4.48 10.31
CA ARG A 65 -10.09 3.32 11.21
C ARG A 65 -11.53 2.94 11.56
N PRO A 66 -11.79 1.76 12.15
CA PRO A 66 -13.11 1.46 12.71
C PRO A 66 -13.50 2.51 13.76
N ALA A 67 -14.76 2.95 13.75
CA ALA A 67 -15.29 3.92 14.70
C ALA A 67 -15.59 3.27 16.07
N GLY A 68 -15.80 4.13 17.07
CA GLY A 68 -16.15 3.72 18.44
C GLY A 68 -14.96 3.35 19.34
N SER A 69 -15.29 3.13 20.61
CA SER A 69 -14.36 2.73 21.69
C SER A 69 -14.00 1.24 21.66
N SER A 70 -14.80 0.46 20.94
CA SER A 70 -14.60 -0.96 20.66
C SER A 70 -14.88 -1.21 19.19
N PHE A 71 -14.01 -1.98 18.54
CA PHE A 71 -14.12 -2.26 17.12
C PHE A 71 -14.96 -3.51 16.91
N LYS A 72 -16.04 -3.39 16.12
CA LYS A 72 -16.83 -4.54 15.67
C LYS A 72 -15.95 -5.46 14.84
N ALA A 73 -15.98 -6.77 15.07
CA ALA A 73 -15.24 -7.68 14.21
C ALA A 73 -15.91 -7.73 12.82
N PRO A 74 -15.13 -7.85 11.72
CA PRO A 74 -15.72 -8.00 10.38
C PRO A 74 -16.73 -9.15 10.29
N ASP A 75 -16.53 -10.24 11.03
CA ASP A 75 -17.46 -11.39 11.04
C ASP A 75 -18.85 -11.02 11.58
N GLU A 76 -18.95 -10.04 12.49
CA GLU A 76 -20.23 -9.55 13.02
C GLU A 76 -21.01 -8.71 12.01
N LEU A 77 -20.31 -8.11 11.05
CA LEU A 77 -20.90 -7.21 10.03
C LEU A 77 -21.20 -7.95 8.72
N LYS A 78 -20.78 -9.21 8.61
CA LYS A 78 -20.96 -10.01 7.40
C LYS A 78 -22.45 -10.32 7.20
N GLY A 79 -22.98 -9.93 6.05
CA GLY A 79 -24.41 -10.06 5.73
C GLY A 79 -25.30 -8.92 6.26
N ILE A 80 -24.75 -8.04 7.10
CA ILE A 80 -25.39 -6.77 7.48
C ILE A 80 -24.99 -5.68 6.48
N LEU A 81 -23.68 -5.55 6.24
CA LEU A 81 -23.14 -4.66 5.24
C LEU A 81 -23.23 -5.27 3.85
N ALA A 82 -23.38 -4.42 2.83
CA ALA A 82 -23.20 -4.85 1.45
C ALA A 82 -21.78 -5.41 1.26
N ASP A 83 -21.59 -6.37 0.35
CA ASP A 83 -20.30 -7.08 0.18
C ASP A 83 -19.12 -6.12 -0.03
N SER A 84 -19.28 -5.05 -0.82
CA SER A 84 -18.23 -4.05 -1.04
C SER A 84 -17.90 -3.23 0.21
N GLU A 85 -18.90 -2.96 1.06
CA GLU A 85 -18.73 -2.21 2.31
C GLU A 85 -18.06 -3.07 3.37
N TRP A 86 -18.50 -4.32 3.48
CA TRP A 86 -17.88 -5.30 4.35
C TRP A 86 -16.40 -5.52 3.99
N LYS A 87 -16.07 -5.70 2.71
CA LYS A 87 -14.68 -5.85 2.25
C LYS A 87 -13.81 -4.64 2.58
N LEU A 88 -14.36 -3.42 2.39
CA LEU A 88 -13.63 -2.20 2.72
C LEU A 88 -13.46 -2.03 4.24
N TYR A 89 -14.48 -2.35 5.03
CA TYR A 89 -14.39 -2.34 6.48
C TYR A 89 -13.35 -3.36 6.98
N ASP A 90 -13.36 -4.59 6.48
CA ASP A 90 -12.39 -5.63 6.81
C ASP A 90 -10.96 -5.19 6.49
N LEU A 91 -10.74 -4.54 5.34
CA LEU A 91 -9.45 -3.96 4.97
C LEU A 91 -8.99 -2.89 5.97
N ILE A 92 -9.86 -1.93 6.28
CA ILE A 92 -9.59 -0.85 7.24
C ILE A 92 -9.26 -1.45 8.61
N TRP A 93 -10.10 -2.36 9.09
CA TRP A 93 -9.94 -3.03 10.38
C TRP A 93 -8.60 -3.78 10.47
N LYS A 94 -8.25 -4.57 9.46
CA LYS A 94 -6.97 -5.31 9.40
C LYS A 94 -5.78 -4.37 9.39
N ARG A 95 -5.83 -3.28 8.60
CA ARG A 95 -4.74 -2.30 8.52
C ARG A 95 -4.57 -1.55 9.85
N THR A 96 -5.67 -1.15 10.50
CA THR A 96 -5.63 -0.52 11.83
C THR A 96 -4.98 -1.44 12.86
N LEU A 97 -5.40 -2.71 12.93
CA LEU A 97 -4.80 -3.67 13.87
C LEU A 97 -3.33 -3.93 13.58
N ALA A 98 -2.98 -4.22 12.33
CA ALA A 98 -1.61 -4.47 11.91
C ALA A 98 -0.66 -3.32 12.31
N SER A 99 -1.14 -2.08 12.27
CA SER A 99 -0.36 -0.90 12.69
C SER A 99 0.09 -0.94 14.16
N GLN A 100 -0.65 -1.64 15.02
CA GLN A 100 -0.38 -1.77 16.46
C GLN A 100 0.24 -3.12 16.85
N MET A 101 0.60 -3.97 15.89
CA MET A 101 1.22 -5.28 16.14
C MET A 101 2.76 -5.22 16.15
N LYS A 102 3.42 -6.25 16.70
CA LYS A 102 4.87 -6.43 16.60
C LYS A 102 5.31 -6.57 15.15
N SER A 103 6.52 -6.12 14.85
CA SER A 103 7.14 -6.33 13.53
C SER A 103 7.31 -7.82 13.26
N ALA A 104 7.22 -8.21 11.99
CA ALA A 104 7.65 -9.53 11.56
C ALA A 104 9.17 -9.72 11.84
N LYS A 105 9.59 -10.94 12.15
CA LYS A 105 11.00 -11.34 12.19
C LYS A 105 11.26 -12.25 11.00
N LEU A 106 12.14 -11.81 10.11
CA LEU A 106 12.52 -12.54 8.91
C LEU A 106 13.96 -13.02 9.05
N GLN A 107 14.22 -14.24 8.63
CA GLN A 107 15.55 -14.76 8.38
C GLN A 107 15.80 -14.70 6.88
N MET A 108 16.77 -13.88 6.48
CA MET A 108 17.25 -13.82 5.10
C MET A 108 18.53 -14.65 5.00
N THR A 109 18.59 -15.55 4.02
CA THR A 109 19.77 -16.36 3.74
C THR A 109 20.25 -16.01 2.34
N LYS A 110 21.51 -15.61 2.21
CA LYS A 110 22.16 -15.45 0.91
C LYS A 110 23.25 -16.52 0.81
N VAL A 111 23.30 -17.21 -0.31
CA VAL A 111 24.29 -18.24 -0.61
C VAL A 111 24.97 -17.88 -1.90
N ASP A 112 26.29 -17.78 -1.83
CA ASP A 112 27.17 -17.59 -2.97
C ASP A 112 27.77 -18.96 -3.35
N ILE A 113 27.60 -19.35 -4.61
CA ILE A 113 28.02 -20.65 -5.14
C ILE A 113 28.99 -20.41 -6.29
N THR A 114 30.13 -21.09 -6.29
CA THR A 114 31.15 -20.91 -7.32
C THR A 114 31.93 -22.20 -7.55
N ASP A 115 32.38 -22.40 -8.79
CA ASP A 115 33.39 -23.39 -9.19
C ASP A 115 34.75 -22.74 -9.52
N GLY A 116 34.92 -21.46 -9.16
CA GLY A 116 36.08 -20.63 -9.51
C GLY A 116 35.99 -19.94 -10.87
N SER A 117 35.15 -20.42 -11.78
CA SER A 117 34.97 -19.85 -13.14
C SER A 117 33.65 -19.07 -13.26
N ALA A 118 32.59 -19.56 -12.63
CA ALA A 118 31.27 -18.94 -12.59
C ALA A 118 30.83 -18.66 -11.15
N HIS A 119 29.91 -17.70 -11.01
CA HIS A 119 29.32 -17.34 -9.73
C HIS A 119 27.79 -17.36 -9.85
N PHE A 120 27.15 -18.04 -8.92
CA PHE A 120 25.70 -18.14 -8.78
C PHE A 120 25.29 -17.65 -7.40
N GLU A 121 24.14 -17.01 -7.32
CA GLU A 121 23.56 -16.52 -6.07
C GLU A 121 22.20 -17.17 -5.85
N ALA A 122 21.97 -17.65 -4.63
CA ALA A 122 20.65 -18.06 -4.16
C ALA A 122 20.23 -17.23 -2.94
N LYS A 123 18.96 -16.83 -2.92
CA LYS A 123 18.37 -16.07 -1.80
C LYS A 123 17.19 -16.82 -1.21
N GLY A 124 17.24 -17.00 0.10
CA GLY A 124 16.18 -17.54 0.92
C GLY A 124 15.60 -16.50 1.86
N LYS A 125 14.31 -16.64 2.15
CA LYS A 125 13.55 -15.83 3.09
C LYS A 125 12.63 -16.75 3.88
N VAL A 126 12.75 -16.69 5.21
CA VAL A 126 11.93 -17.46 6.15
C VAL A 126 11.34 -16.52 7.20
N ILE A 127 10.02 -16.59 7.43
CA ILE A 127 9.31 -15.87 8.46
C ILE A 127 9.48 -16.63 9.78
N LYS A 128 10.35 -16.14 10.66
CA LYS A 128 10.51 -16.68 12.01
C LYS A 128 9.38 -16.26 12.94
N PHE A 129 8.81 -15.08 12.69
CA PHE A 129 7.64 -14.59 13.40
C PHE A 129 6.85 -13.66 12.46
N PRO A 130 5.56 -13.93 12.19
CA PRO A 130 4.82 -13.14 11.21
C PRO A 130 4.47 -11.73 11.69
N GLY A 131 4.34 -11.51 13.01
CA GLY A 131 3.95 -10.20 13.54
C GLY A 131 2.69 -9.66 12.87
N PHE A 132 2.73 -8.41 12.40
CA PHE A 132 1.62 -7.77 11.69
C PHE A 132 1.24 -8.46 10.36
N LEU A 133 2.15 -9.19 9.71
CA LEU A 133 1.88 -9.91 8.45
C LEU A 133 0.81 -11.00 8.63
N LYS A 134 0.58 -11.45 9.87
CA LYS A 134 -0.51 -12.39 10.19
C LYS A 134 -1.90 -11.82 9.89
N VAL A 135 -2.05 -10.49 9.88
CA VAL A 135 -3.34 -9.81 9.78
C VAL A 135 -3.45 -9.00 8.50
N TYR A 136 -2.36 -8.39 8.06
CA TYR A 136 -2.34 -7.56 6.87
C TYR A 136 -1.04 -7.74 6.10
N VAL A 137 -1.17 -7.98 4.79
CA VAL A 137 -0.08 -7.98 3.82
C VAL A 137 -0.51 -7.06 2.69
N GLU A 138 0.34 -6.12 2.33
CA GLU A 138 0.06 -5.20 1.23
C GLU A 138 0.19 -5.95 -0.10
N ASP A 139 -0.77 -5.75 -0.99
CA ASP A 139 -0.67 -6.28 -2.34
C ASP A 139 0.37 -5.50 -3.14
N ILE A 140 0.89 -6.14 -4.18
CA ILE A 140 1.98 -5.62 -5.00
C ILE A 140 1.45 -5.36 -6.41
N ASP A 141 1.71 -4.15 -6.91
CA ASP A 141 1.33 -3.75 -8.27
C ASP A 141 2.20 -4.42 -9.36
N ASP A 142 3.47 -4.70 -9.05
CA ASP A 142 4.37 -5.43 -9.96
C ASP A 142 4.21 -6.95 -9.81
N PRO A 143 3.69 -7.67 -10.83
CA PRO A 143 3.54 -9.11 -10.76
C PRO A 143 4.88 -9.88 -10.69
N ASN A 144 6.02 -9.21 -10.89
CA ASN A 144 7.36 -9.81 -10.78
C ASN A 144 7.97 -9.66 -9.37
N GLN A 145 7.30 -8.97 -8.45
CA GLN A 145 7.77 -8.78 -7.09
C GLN A 145 6.98 -9.64 -6.12
N ASP A 146 7.71 -10.37 -5.28
CA ASP A 146 7.12 -11.25 -4.26
C ASP A 146 6.52 -10.46 -3.10
N ARG A 147 5.38 -10.93 -2.60
CA ARG A 147 4.71 -10.38 -1.42
C ARG A 147 5.59 -10.48 -0.16
N ASP A 148 5.32 -9.61 0.80
CA ASP A 148 6.05 -9.57 2.08
C ASP A 148 5.89 -10.86 2.89
N ASP A 149 4.83 -11.63 2.68
CA ASP A 149 4.59 -12.94 3.29
C ASP A 149 5.10 -14.13 2.46
N HIS A 150 5.61 -13.91 1.24
CA HIS A 150 6.20 -14.98 0.44
C HIS A 150 7.53 -15.43 1.07
N GLU A 151 7.62 -16.73 1.36
CA GLU A 151 8.82 -17.41 1.83
C GLU A 151 9.48 -18.19 0.70
N ASN A 152 10.81 -18.15 0.65
CA ASN A 152 11.60 -19.03 -0.20
C ASN A 152 12.63 -19.73 0.70
N VAL A 153 12.38 -20.99 1.03
CA VAL A 153 13.22 -21.72 1.99
C VAL A 153 14.39 -22.35 1.23
N LEU A 154 15.61 -21.98 1.58
CA LEU A 154 16.80 -22.69 1.12
C LEU A 154 17.07 -23.91 2.02
N PRO A 155 17.63 -25.00 1.47
CA PRO A 155 18.09 -26.12 2.29
C PRO A 155 19.18 -25.67 3.25
N ALA A 156 19.43 -26.49 4.28
CA ALA A 156 20.58 -26.28 5.16
C ALA A 156 21.87 -26.44 4.36
N LEU A 157 22.71 -25.41 4.37
CA LEU A 157 23.96 -25.34 3.65
C LEU A 157 25.05 -24.90 4.63
N ILE A 158 26.27 -25.39 4.41
CA ILE A 158 27.47 -24.98 5.16
C ILE A 158 28.53 -24.51 4.18
N GLU A 159 29.42 -23.65 4.64
CA GLU A 159 30.56 -23.19 3.84
C GLU A 159 31.46 -24.38 3.46
N GLY A 160 31.93 -24.40 2.21
CA GLY A 160 32.74 -25.49 1.66
C GLY A 160 31.97 -26.77 1.32
N MET A 161 30.63 -26.76 1.40
CA MET A 161 29.81 -27.89 0.96
C MET A 161 29.91 -28.06 -0.56
N ASP A 162 30.25 -29.27 -1.01
CA ASP A 162 30.19 -29.65 -2.42
C ASP A 162 28.75 -29.70 -2.91
N LEU A 163 28.48 -29.05 -4.05
CA LEU A 163 27.17 -29.03 -4.70
C LEU A 163 27.29 -29.57 -6.14
N ILE A 164 26.27 -30.33 -6.57
CA ILE A 164 26.18 -30.86 -7.94
C ILE A 164 25.14 -30.03 -8.71
N GLY A 165 25.58 -29.36 -9.78
CA GLY A 165 24.71 -28.66 -10.71
C GLY A 165 23.99 -29.63 -11.64
N ASN A 166 22.76 -30.01 -11.29
CA ASN A 166 21.99 -31.01 -12.05
C ASN A 166 21.43 -30.50 -13.40
N LEU A 167 21.10 -29.21 -13.49
CA LEU A 167 20.48 -28.60 -14.67
C LEU A 167 20.85 -27.13 -14.80
N PHE A 168 21.24 -26.72 -16.01
CA PHE A 168 21.52 -25.33 -16.35
C PHE A 168 20.54 -24.88 -17.44
N ASN A 169 19.65 -23.94 -17.08
CA ASN A 169 18.64 -23.39 -17.99
C ASN A 169 19.00 -21.95 -18.39
N PRO A 170 19.47 -21.70 -19.62
CA PRO A 170 19.74 -20.34 -20.09
C PRO A 170 18.43 -19.55 -20.13
N LYS A 171 18.43 -18.34 -19.55
CA LYS A 171 17.27 -17.43 -19.59
C LYS A 171 17.66 -16.14 -20.30
N GLN A 172 16.96 -15.85 -21.39
CA GLN A 172 17.05 -14.55 -22.06
C GLN A 172 16.07 -13.58 -21.41
N HIS A 173 16.55 -12.36 -21.12
CA HIS A 173 15.74 -11.28 -20.58
C HIS A 173 15.82 -10.06 -21.50
N PHE A 174 14.77 -9.25 -21.49
CA PHE A 174 14.70 -7.96 -22.18
C PHE A 174 14.41 -6.87 -21.15
N THR A 175 14.93 -5.68 -21.40
CA THR A 175 14.52 -4.50 -20.64
C THR A 175 13.04 -4.22 -20.91
N LYS A 176 12.30 -3.89 -19.85
CA LYS A 176 10.90 -3.48 -19.95
C LYS A 176 10.85 -1.95 -19.88
N PRO A 177 9.93 -1.30 -20.62
CA PRO A 177 9.66 0.13 -20.41
C PRO A 177 9.06 0.35 -19.02
N SER A 178 9.12 1.60 -18.53
CA SER A 178 8.44 1.98 -17.29
C SER A 178 6.96 1.58 -17.33
N PRO A 179 6.41 1.01 -16.24
CA PRO A 179 5.02 0.62 -16.20
C PRO A 179 4.12 1.85 -16.33
N ARG A 180 2.95 1.66 -16.96
CA ARG A 180 1.92 2.71 -16.94
C ARG A 180 1.33 2.82 -15.55
N TYR A 181 0.83 4.01 -15.22
CA TYR A 181 0.09 4.22 -13.99
C TYR A 181 -1.21 3.41 -13.96
N THR A 182 -1.45 2.75 -12.84
CA THR A 182 -2.78 2.39 -12.32
C THR A 182 -3.41 3.58 -11.60
N GLU A 183 -4.69 3.50 -11.21
CA GLU A 183 -5.29 4.52 -10.33
C GLU A 183 -4.54 4.64 -8.99
N ALA A 184 -4.11 3.52 -8.40
CA ALA A 184 -3.38 3.51 -7.13
C ALA A 184 -2.01 4.21 -7.26
N SER A 185 -1.21 3.80 -8.24
CA SER A 185 0.11 4.41 -8.49
C SER A 185 0.02 5.87 -8.93
N LEU A 186 -1.05 6.31 -9.62
CA LEU A 186 -1.26 7.71 -9.95
C LEU A 186 -1.65 8.54 -8.71
N VAL A 187 -2.49 8.01 -7.81
CA VAL A 187 -2.79 8.68 -6.53
C VAL A 187 -1.52 8.83 -5.72
N LYS A 188 -0.68 7.80 -5.64
CA LYS A 188 0.63 7.84 -4.97
C LYS A 188 1.56 8.89 -5.58
N GLU A 189 1.60 8.99 -6.92
CA GLU A 189 2.42 9.99 -7.60
C GLU A 189 1.92 11.42 -7.32
N LEU A 190 0.60 11.64 -7.37
CA LEU A 190 -0.02 12.92 -7.03
C LEU A 190 0.29 13.34 -5.58
N GLU A 191 0.18 12.40 -4.64
CA GLU A 191 0.57 12.62 -3.23
C GLU A 191 2.06 12.99 -3.09
N ASN A 192 2.96 12.25 -3.75
CA ASN A 192 4.41 12.51 -3.73
C ASN A 192 4.76 13.90 -4.30
N LEU A 193 4.04 14.32 -5.34
CA LEU A 193 4.22 15.63 -5.97
C LEU A 193 3.54 16.77 -5.19
N GLY A 194 2.77 16.47 -4.14
CA GLY A 194 1.98 17.47 -3.41
C GLY A 194 0.78 18.02 -4.20
N ILE A 195 0.38 17.33 -5.27
CA ILE A 195 -0.73 17.75 -6.15
C ILE A 195 -1.98 16.98 -5.76
N GLY A 196 -3.06 17.70 -5.48
CA GLY A 196 -4.29 17.11 -4.99
C GLY A 196 -4.25 16.76 -3.50
N ARG A 197 -5.40 16.35 -2.99
CA ARG A 197 -5.70 16.14 -1.57
C ARG A 197 -6.67 14.95 -1.44
N PRO A 198 -6.86 14.39 -0.23
CA PRO A 198 -7.81 13.29 0.00
C PRO A 198 -9.22 13.57 -0.54
N SER A 199 -9.64 14.83 -0.58
CA SER A 199 -10.92 15.28 -1.13
C SER A 199 -10.97 15.33 -2.66
N THR A 200 -9.83 15.41 -3.35
CA THR A 200 -9.76 15.67 -4.80
C THR A 200 -9.31 14.47 -5.62
N TYR A 201 -8.57 13.50 -5.07
CA TYR A 201 -8.04 12.36 -5.84
C TYR A 201 -9.11 11.62 -6.67
N ALA A 202 -10.23 11.25 -6.04
CA ALA A 202 -11.32 10.57 -6.74
C ALA A 202 -11.94 11.42 -7.85
N ALA A 203 -12.05 12.73 -7.63
CA ALA A 203 -12.60 13.66 -8.61
C ALA A 203 -11.64 13.86 -9.80
N ILE A 204 -10.32 13.99 -9.53
CA ILE A 204 -9.30 14.08 -10.58
C ILE A 204 -9.37 12.84 -11.47
N MET A 205 -9.35 11.63 -10.88
CA MET A 205 -9.43 10.36 -11.62
C MET A 205 -10.72 10.24 -12.44
N GLY A 206 -11.86 10.62 -11.85
CA GLY A 206 -13.14 10.59 -12.54
C GLY A 206 -13.21 11.58 -13.71
N ASN A 207 -12.68 12.79 -13.52
CA ASN A 207 -12.73 13.85 -14.52
C ASN A 207 -11.88 13.55 -15.75
N ILE A 208 -10.63 13.09 -15.56
CA ILE A 208 -9.74 12.78 -16.70
C ILE A 208 -10.26 11.61 -17.54
N GLN A 209 -10.96 10.66 -16.92
CA GLN A 209 -11.60 9.54 -17.61
C GLN A 209 -12.90 9.99 -18.30
N LYS A 210 -13.80 10.67 -17.58
CA LYS A 210 -15.10 11.13 -18.11
C LYS A 210 -14.95 12.09 -19.29
N ARG A 211 -13.92 12.95 -19.27
CA ARG A 211 -13.62 13.89 -20.36
C ARG A 211 -12.85 13.25 -21.52
N GLY A 212 -12.52 11.95 -21.44
CA GLY A 212 -11.90 11.21 -22.54
C GLY A 212 -10.40 11.44 -22.70
N TYR A 213 -9.71 12.05 -21.73
CA TYR A 213 -8.26 12.22 -21.75
C TYR A 213 -7.54 10.91 -21.47
N VAL A 214 -8.11 10.07 -20.62
CA VAL A 214 -7.50 8.80 -20.22
C VAL A 214 -8.51 7.67 -20.38
N ARG A 215 -8.05 6.50 -20.83
CA ARG A 215 -8.83 5.27 -20.88
C ARG A 215 -8.19 4.22 -19.97
N LYS A 216 -9.02 3.51 -19.22
CA LYS A 216 -8.59 2.38 -18.40
C LYS A 216 -8.60 1.10 -19.23
N VAL A 217 -7.45 0.46 -19.39
CA VAL A 217 -7.30 -0.80 -20.13
C VAL A 217 -6.56 -1.79 -19.24
N LYS A 218 -7.25 -2.86 -18.83
CA LYS A 218 -6.70 -3.89 -17.92
C LYS A 218 -6.01 -3.28 -16.68
N GLY A 219 -6.63 -2.27 -16.06
CA GLY A 219 -6.10 -1.60 -14.87
C GLY A 219 -5.12 -0.45 -15.14
N ALA A 220 -4.48 -0.41 -16.31
CA ALA A 220 -3.59 0.68 -16.71
C ALA A 220 -4.35 1.89 -17.26
N LEU A 221 -3.88 3.09 -16.90
CA LEU A 221 -4.34 4.37 -17.42
C LEU A 221 -3.55 4.71 -18.69
N ILE A 222 -4.25 4.80 -19.82
CA ILE A 222 -3.64 5.07 -21.13
C ILE A 222 -4.14 6.43 -21.63
N PRO A 223 -3.24 7.39 -21.91
CA PRO A 223 -3.63 8.67 -22.49
C PRO A 223 -4.18 8.50 -23.91
N THR A 224 -5.18 9.30 -24.27
CA THR A 224 -5.72 9.37 -25.63
C THR A 224 -4.96 10.39 -26.48
N PHE A 225 -5.12 10.35 -27.81
CA PHE A 225 -4.56 11.38 -28.68
C PHE A 225 -5.05 12.80 -28.32
N THR A 226 -6.29 12.92 -27.84
CA THR A 226 -6.82 14.19 -27.33
C THR A 226 -6.03 14.68 -26.12
N ALA A 227 -5.63 13.80 -25.21
CA ALA A 227 -4.77 14.18 -24.08
C ALA A 227 -3.41 14.66 -24.57
N TYR A 228 -2.78 13.95 -25.50
CA TYR A 228 -1.50 14.40 -26.08
C TYR A 228 -1.61 15.79 -26.70
N ALA A 229 -2.64 16.04 -27.52
CA ALA A 229 -2.82 17.35 -28.16
C ALA A 229 -3.04 18.48 -27.14
N VAL A 230 -3.86 18.23 -26.10
CA VAL A 230 -4.12 19.23 -25.06
C VAL A 230 -2.90 19.48 -24.19
N VAL A 231 -2.19 18.43 -23.75
CA VAL A 231 -0.97 18.57 -22.94
C VAL A 231 0.10 19.33 -23.71
N GLN A 232 0.39 18.95 -24.95
CA GLN A 232 1.39 19.65 -25.78
C GLN A 232 1.03 21.12 -26.02
N PHE A 233 -0.26 21.42 -26.20
CA PHE A 233 -0.74 22.79 -26.32
C PHE A 233 -0.51 23.59 -25.03
N LEU A 234 -0.87 23.03 -23.87
CA LEU A 234 -0.70 23.69 -22.58
C LEU A 234 0.78 23.85 -22.22
N GLU A 235 1.62 22.83 -22.44
CA GLU A 235 3.07 22.92 -22.20
C GLU A 235 3.72 24.01 -23.05
N ARG A 236 3.24 24.22 -24.29
CA ARG A 236 3.81 25.21 -25.22
C ARG A 236 3.36 26.64 -24.96
N TYR A 237 2.12 26.85 -24.55
CA TYR A 237 1.53 28.21 -24.48
C TYR A 237 1.13 28.64 -23.07
N PHE A 238 1.00 27.71 -22.12
CA PHE A 238 0.51 27.93 -20.76
C PHE A 238 1.34 27.16 -19.73
N THR A 239 2.66 27.17 -19.87
CA THR A 239 3.59 26.33 -19.10
C THR A 239 3.37 26.43 -17.59
N ASP A 240 3.11 27.63 -17.06
CA ASP A 240 2.85 27.85 -15.63
C ASP A 240 1.61 27.09 -15.13
N MET A 241 0.56 26.98 -15.97
CA MET A 241 -0.69 26.29 -15.61
C MET A 241 -0.56 24.77 -15.53
N VAL A 242 0.48 24.19 -16.12
CA VAL A 242 0.74 22.74 -16.12
C VAL A 242 2.05 22.38 -15.45
N ASN A 243 2.74 23.36 -14.85
CA ASN A 243 3.93 23.11 -14.06
C ASN A 243 3.55 22.41 -12.75
N LEU A 244 4.16 21.24 -12.51
CA LEU A 244 3.87 20.41 -11.35
C LEU A 244 4.18 21.14 -10.03
N GLN A 245 5.33 21.81 -9.94
CA GLN A 245 5.73 22.52 -8.74
C GLN A 245 4.85 23.75 -8.48
N PHE A 246 4.47 24.48 -9.53
CA PHE A 246 3.54 25.60 -9.41
C PHE A 246 2.18 25.13 -8.87
N THR A 247 1.67 24.01 -9.40
CA THR A 247 0.41 23.42 -8.96
C THR A 247 0.48 22.98 -7.49
N ALA A 248 1.57 22.31 -7.09
CA ALA A 248 1.79 21.89 -5.71
C ALA A 248 1.83 23.09 -4.75
N ASN A 249 2.54 24.16 -5.13
CA ASN A 249 2.63 25.37 -4.32
C ASN A 249 1.28 26.09 -4.15
N LEU A 250 0.39 26.02 -5.15
CA LEU A 250 -0.95 26.59 -5.07
C LEU A 250 -1.88 25.80 -4.14
N GLU A 251 -1.65 24.50 -3.99
CA GLU A 251 -2.37 23.67 -3.01
C GLU A 251 -1.86 23.89 -1.58
N ASP A 252 -0.66 24.47 -1.43
CA ASP A 252 0.02 24.74 -0.16
C ASP A 252 -0.33 26.10 0.44
N THR A 253 -1.04 26.96 -0.31
CA THR A 253 -1.62 28.23 0.15
C THR A 253 -3.03 28.06 0.69
#